data_AF-R9K5Z5-F1
#
_entry.id   AF-R9K5Z5-F1
#
_cell.length_a   1.000
_cell.length_b   1.000
_cell.length_c   1.000
_cell.angle_alpha   90.00
_cell.angle_beta   90.00
_cell.angle_gamma   90.00
#
_symmetry.space_group_name_H-M   'P 1'
#
loop_
_entity.id
_entity.type
_entity.pdbx_description
1 polymer ?
#
loop_
_entity_poly.entity_id
_entity_poly.type
_entity_poly.pdbx_seq_one_letter_code
_entity_poly.pdbx_strand_id
1 'polypeptide(L)' 'MTEKEMLKISVEEFSRLQRYMMLMTDKESEAYKAMKERYIDLKVILTSSGINLTEIDRIKE' A
#
# COMPACT_ATOMS: atom_id res chain seq x y z
N MET A 1 -19.58 -7.43 5.67
CA MET A 1 -18.87 -6.89 4.50
C MET A 1 -18.68 -8.00 3.50
N THR A 2 -18.91 -7.71 2.21
CA THR A 2 -18.62 -8.63 1.11
C THR A 2 -17.13 -8.62 0.80
N GLU A 3 -16.65 -9.66 0.12
CA GLU A 3 -15.27 -9.72 -0.38
C GLU A 3 -14.92 -8.51 -1.26
N LYS A 4 -15.87 -8.09 -2.11
CA LYS A 4 -15.71 -6.90 -2.97
C LYS A 4 -15.53 -5.61 -2.17
N GLU A 5 -16.27 -5.45 -1.06
CA GLU A 5 -16.10 -4.30 -0.17
C GLU A 5 -14.75 -4.34 0.57
N MET A 6 -14.30 -5.51 1.02
CA MET A 6 -12.98 -5.71 1.64
C MET A 6 -11.85 -5.33 0.68
N LEU A 7 -11.94 -5.76 -0.58
CA LEU A 7 -10.95 -5.45 -1.61
C LEU A 7 -10.92 -3.96 -1.95
N LYS A 8 -12.10 -3.32 -2.07
CA LYS A 8 -12.19 -1.86 -2.27
C LYS A 8 -11.46 -1.11 -1.16
N ILE A 9 -11.71 -1.47 0.10
CA ILE A 9 -11.05 -0.86 1.26
C ILE A 9 -9.53 -1.10 1.17
N SER A 10 -9.09 -2.32 0.87
CA SER A 10 -7.66 -2.65 0.78
C SER A 10 -6.94 -1.82 -0.30
N VAL A 11 -7.57 -1.57 -1.44
CA VAL A 11 -7.04 -0.71 -2.51
C VAL A 11 -6.99 0.75 -2.07
N GLU A 12 -8.02 1.25 -1.39
CA GLU A 12 -8.05 2.62 -0.84
C GLU A 12 -6.94 2.83 0.21
N GLU A 13 -6.74 1.86 1.10
CA GLU A 13 -5.67 1.83 2.08
C GLU A 13 -4.28 1.82 1.43
N PHE A 14 -4.08 0.99 0.40
CA PHE A 14 -2.83 0.93 -0.35
C PHE A 14 -2.48 2.27 -1.01
N SER A 15 -3.47 2.94 -1.61
CA SER A 15 -3.29 4.27 -2.20
C SER A 15 -2.96 5.33 -1.14
N ARG A 16 -3.68 5.32 0.00
CA ARG A 16 -3.49 6.28 1.09
C ARG A 16 -2.12 6.13 1.76
N LEU A 17 -1.69 4.91 2.03
CA LEU A 17 -0.40 4.62 2.64
C LEU A 17 0.75 5.14 1.77
N GLN A 18 0.72 4.82 0.47
CA GLN A 18 1.73 5.32 -0.46
C GLN A 18 1.78 6.84 -0.51
N ARG A 19 0.62 7.53 -0.41
CA ARG A 19 0.59 9.00 -0.30
C ARG A 19 1.36 9.49 0.92
N TYR A 20 1.19 8.87 2.09
CA TYR A 20 1.92 9.24 3.30
C TYR A 20 3.41 8.93 3.19
N MET A 21 3.78 7.79 2.60
CA MET A 21 5.17 7.45 2.33
C MET A 21 5.83 8.51 1.41
N MET A 22 5.17 8.91 0.32
CA MET A 22 5.71 9.94 -0.59
C MET A 22 5.87 11.32 0.07
N LEU A 23 5.12 11.61 1.14
CA LEU A 23 5.22 12.88 1.87
C LEU A 23 6.34 12.88 2.93
N MET A 24 6.86 11.71 3.30
CA MET A 24 7.98 11.60 4.24
C MET A 24 9.30 11.85 3.53
N THR A 25 10.05 12.84 4.03
CA THR A 25 11.39 13.15 3.53
C THR A 25 12.46 12.25 4.13
N ASP A 26 12.27 11.79 5.37
CA ASP A 26 13.18 10.88 6.06
C ASP A 26 12.73 9.42 5.90
N LYS A 27 13.40 8.72 4.97
CA LYS A 27 13.15 7.30 4.68
C LYS A 27 13.81 6.34 5.67
N GLU A 28 14.73 6.83 6.50
CA GLU A 28 15.37 6.03 7.55
C GLU A 28 14.61 6.12 8.89
N SER A 29 13.64 7.03 8.98
CA SER A 29 12.77 7.12 10.14
C SER A 29 12.03 5.81 10.41
N GLU A 30 11.87 5.48 11.69
CA GLU A 30 11.10 4.31 12.12
C GLU A 30 9.64 4.37 11.62
N ALA A 31 9.08 5.58 11.50
CA ALA A 31 7.75 5.79 10.92
C ALA A 31 7.70 5.39 9.43
N TYR A 32 8.72 5.75 8.63
CA TYR A 32 8.77 5.35 7.23
C TYR A 32 8.92 3.84 7.07
N LYS A 33 9.80 3.22 7.86
CA LYS A 33 10.02 1.77 7.87
C LYS A 33 8.73 1.00 8.21
N ALA A 34 8.01 1.42 9.25
CA ALA A 34 6.72 0.83 9.61
C ALA A 34 5.66 0.98 8.49
N MET A 35 5.64 2.12 7.79
CA MET A 35 4.77 2.29 6.63
C MET A 35 5.18 1.39 5.46
N LYS A 36 6.48 1.21 5.23
CA LYS A 36 7.01 0.34 4.17
C LYS A 36 6.66 -1.12 4.41
N GLU A 37 6.74 -1.61 5.64
CA GLU A 37 6.26 -2.95 6.01
C GLU A 37 4.79 -3.12 5.65
N ARG A 38 3.93 -2.18 6.06
CA ARG A 38 2.50 -2.23 5.75
C ARG A 38 2.21 -2.14 4.24
N TYR A 39 3.01 -1.38 3.50
CA TYR A 39 2.90 -1.28 2.05
C TYR A 39 3.21 -2.61 1.38
N ILE A 40 4.24 -3.33 1.85
CA ILE A 40 4.59 -4.67 1.35
C ILE A 40 3.46 -5.67 1.66
N ASP A 41 2.93 -5.67 2.88
CA ASP A 41 1.81 -6.55 3.26
C ASP A 41 0.60 -6.37 2.33
N LEU A 42 0.19 -5.11 2.12
CA LEU A 42 -0.93 -4.79 1.24
C LEU A 42 -0.64 -5.17 -0.21
N LYS A 43 0.59 -4.98 -0.69
CA LYS A 43 1.01 -5.36 -2.04
C LYS A 43 0.88 -6.87 -2.25
N VAL A 44 1.32 -7.67 -1.28
CA VAL A 44 1.19 -9.14 -1.32
C VAL A 44 -0.28 -9.56 -1.32
N ILE A 45 -1.09 -9.00 -0.41
CA ILE A 45 -2.52 -9.32 -0.31
C ILE A 45 -3.24 -9.01 -1.62
N LEU A 46 -3.08 -7.80 -2.15
CA LEU A 46 -3.76 -7.38 -3.38
C LEU A 46 -3.31 -8.18 -4.60
N THR A 47 -2.01 -8.48 -4.72
CA THR A 47 -1.47 -9.32 -5.80
C THR A 47 -2.02 -10.75 -5.71
N SER A 48 -2.05 -11.34 -4.51
CA SER A 48 -2.62 -12.68 -4.27
C SER A 48 -4.12 -12.74 -4.56
N SER A 49 -4.80 -11.58 -4.45
CA SER A 49 -6.22 -11.40 -4.78
C SER A 49 -6.46 -11.11 -6.27
N GLY A 50 -5.43 -11.20 -7.12
CA GLY A 50 -5.53 -10.98 -8.57
C GLY A 50 -5.70 -9.53 -8.99
N ILE A 51 -5.44 -8.56 -8.10
CA ILE A 51 -5.51 -7.14 -8.42
C ILE A 51 -4.23 -6.73 -9.17
N ASN A 52 -4.39 -6.14 -10.35
CA ASN A 52 -3.28 -5.55 -11.09
C ASN A 52 -2.86 -4.23 -10.43
N LEU A 53 -1.62 -4.17 -9.92
CA LEU A 53 -1.09 -3.01 -9.23
C LEU A 53 -0.32 -2.02 -10.12
N THR A 54 -0.10 -2.33 -11.41
CA THR A 54 0.82 -1.59 -12.30
C THR A 54 0.60 -0.07 -12.29
N GLU A 55 -0.66 0.38 -12.29
CA GLU A 55 -1.02 1.81 -12.33
C GLU A 55 -1.12 2.44 -10.93
N ILE A 56 -1.28 1.64 -9.88
CA ILE A 56 -1.53 2.13 -8.52
C ILE A 56 -0.34 1.97 -7.57
N ASP A 57 0.69 1.24 -7.98
CA ASP A 57 1.96 1.11 -7.29
C ASP A 57 2.93 2.23 -7.69
N ARG A 58 3.12 3.19 -6.78
CA ARG A 58 3.83 4.46 -7.00
C ARG A 58 5.17 4.51 -6.28
N ILE A 59 5.37 3.68 -5.25
CA ILE A 59 6.63 3.60 -4.51
C ILE A 59 7.60 2.73 -5.32
N LYS A 60 8.53 3.36 -6.04
CA LYS A 60 9.54 2.71 -6.90
C LYS A 60 10.93 2.73 -6.27
N GLU A 61 11.02 2.19 -5.06
CA GLU A 61 12.29 2.03 -4.33
C GLU A 61 12.97 0.70 -4.63
#